data_AF-A0A6G4UF96-F1
#
_entry.id   AF-A0A6G4UF96-F1
#
_cell.length_a   1.000
_cell.length_b   1.000
_cell.length_c   1.000
_cell.angle_alpha   90.00
_cell.angle_beta   90.00
_cell.angle_gamma   90.00
#
_symmetry.space_group_name_H-M   'P 1'
#
loop_
_entity.id
_entity.type
_entity.pdbx_description
1 polymer ?
#
loop_
_entity_poly.entity_id
_entity_poly.type
_entity_poly.pdbx_seq_one_letter_code
_entity_poly.pdbx_strand_id
1 'polypeptide(L)'
;MLAAELVAGLGMAGADAGAYDGSQVLGTEYGPLDGVFHLAALDAAADPLLPGGFAVIRAALLHKPAWFTVACRAGDDTGAGLAGLLRSAAREYPETRVRLARFAGVEPDAAALLRELAPVKCVFDAPGPEGAGPPSPAQGTAPRTEYGAEPVIDLTPTGRRAPLPIP
;
A
#
# COMPACT_ATOMS: atom_id res chain seq x y z
N MET A 1 8.11 11.43 14.67
CA MET A 1 6.93 12.24 15.06
C MET A 1 5.65 11.70 14.46
N LEU A 2 5.60 11.43 13.15
CA LEU A 2 4.44 10.87 12.44
C LEU A 2 3.76 9.65 13.12
N ALA A 3 4.54 8.67 13.60
CA ALA A 3 3.98 7.50 14.28
C ALA A 3 3.16 7.86 15.54
N ALA A 4 3.61 8.84 16.32
CA ALA A 4 2.90 9.28 17.52
C ALA A 4 1.60 10.02 17.17
N GLU A 5 1.61 10.84 16.11
CA GLU A 5 0.42 11.52 15.62
C GLU A 5 -0.61 10.53 15.06
N LEU A 6 -0.15 9.49 14.35
CA LEU A 6 -1.02 8.43 13.86
C LEU A 6 -1.66 7.64 15.00
N VAL A 7 -0.89 7.27 16.02
CA VAL A 7 -1.40 6.62 17.23
C VAL A 7 -2.44 7.49 17.92
N ALA A 8 -2.17 8.79 18.09
CA ALA A 8 -3.13 9.72 18.68
C ALA A 8 -4.41 9.82 17.84
N GLY A 9 -4.29 9.88 16.51
CA GLY A 9 -5.43 9.92 15.59
C GLY A 9 -6.29 8.65 15.64
N LEU A 10 -5.67 7.48 15.71
CA LEU A 10 -6.35 6.20 15.89
C LEU A 10 -7.04 6.13 17.27
N GLY A 11 -6.37 6.60 18.33
CA GLY A 11 -6.95 6.68 19.67
C GLY A 11 -8.18 7.60 19.73
N MET A 12 -8.16 8.74 19.04
CA MET A 12 -9.33 9.61 18.90
C MET A 12 -10.48 8.96 18.14
N ALA A 13 -10.19 8.01 17.25
CA ALA A 13 -11.19 7.20 16.56
C ALA A 13 -11.66 5.98 17.38
N GLY A 14 -11.16 5.81 18.61
CA GLY A 14 -11.53 4.73 19.53
C GLY A 14 -10.75 3.44 19.36
N ALA A 15 -9.65 3.44 18.59
CA ALA A 15 -8.78 2.28 18.46
C ALA A 15 -7.75 2.21 19.59
N ASP A 16 -7.38 1.00 20.01
CA ASP A 16 -6.21 0.75 20.86
C ASP A 16 -4.98 0.64 19.96
N ALA A 17 -4.12 1.65 19.99
CA ALA A 17 -3.00 1.80 19.05
C ALA A 17 -1.67 2.04 19.79
N GLY A 18 -0.62 1.37 19.31
CA GLY A 18 0.75 1.52 19.80
C GLY A 18 1.72 1.81 18.64
N ALA A 19 2.79 2.54 18.92
CA ALA A 19 3.91 2.70 18.00
C ALA A 19 5.03 1.76 18.41
N TYR A 20 5.61 1.08 17.43
CA TYR A 20 6.71 0.14 17.62
C TYR A 20 7.92 0.64 16.85
N ASP A 21 9.09 0.56 17.48
CA ASP A 21 10.32 0.73 16.73
C ASP A 21 10.51 -0.54 15.87
N GLY A 22 10.78 -0.35 14.58
CA GLY A 22 10.88 -1.44 13.61
C GLY A 22 12.10 -2.34 13.79
N SER A 23 12.86 -2.21 14.89
CA SER A 23 13.93 -3.15 15.24
C SER A 23 13.41 -4.39 15.96
N GLN A 24 12.18 -4.33 16.50
CA GLN A 24 11.56 -5.45 17.19
C GLN A 24 10.63 -6.24 16.26
N VAL A 25 10.81 -7.55 16.28
CA VAL A 25 9.90 -8.50 15.61
C VAL A 25 8.69 -8.69 16.52
N LEU A 26 7.48 -8.45 16.00
CA LEU A 26 6.25 -8.67 16.75
C LEU A 26 6.15 -10.15 17.17
N GLY A 27 6.08 -10.37 18.48
CA GLY A 27 5.93 -11.68 19.10
C GLY A 27 4.47 -12.01 19.41
N THR A 28 4.23 -13.23 19.90
CA THR A 28 2.88 -13.73 20.19
C THR A 28 2.13 -12.97 21.29
N GLU A 29 2.85 -12.21 22.12
CA GLU A 29 2.33 -11.38 23.21
C GLU A 29 1.37 -10.27 22.74
N TYR A 30 1.45 -9.87 21.47
CA TYR A 30 0.61 -8.82 20.90
C TYR A 30 -0.82 -9.27 20.55
N GLY A 31 -1.11 -10.58 20.65
CA GLY A 31 -2.43 -11.10 20.33
C GLY A 31 -2.85 -10.87 18.87
N PRO A 32 -4.15 -10.96 18.55
CA PRO A 32 -4.66 -10.62 17.23
C PRO A 32 -4.59 -9.11 17.00
N LEU A 33 -4.10 -8.70 15.82
CA LEU A 33 -4.04 -7.30 15.41
C LEU A 33 -5.20 -7.01 14.45
N ASP A 34 -5.92 -5.91 14.63
CA ASP A 34 -6.93 -5.49 13.65
C ASP A 34 -6.28 -4.94 12.37
N GLY A 35 -5.13 -4.28 12.51
CA GLY A 35 -4.36 -3.81 11.37
C GLY A 35 -3.01 -3.20 11.72
N VAL A 36 -2.21 -3.00 10.67
CA VAL A 36 -0.82 -2.55 10.80
C VAL A 36 -0.48 -1.49 9.75
N PHE A 37 0.15 -0.41 10.21
CA PHE A 37 0.87 0.53 9.37
C PHE A 37 2.37 0.31 9.49
N HIS A 38 3.03 0.07 8.37
CA HIS A 38 4.48 0.00 8.30
C HIS A 38 5.04 1.27 7.65
N LEU A 39 5.72 2.10 8.45
CA LEU A 39 6.13 3.45 8.06
C LEU A 39 7.63 3.58 7.71
N ALA A 40 8.42 2.52 7.85
CA ALA A 40 9.88 2.63 7.73
C ALA A 40 10.37 3.07 6.34
N ALA A 41 9.62 2.80 5.27
CA ALA A 41 9.96 3.24 3.92
C ALA A 41 9.56 4.71 3.64
N LEU A 42 9.17 5.47 4.66
CA LEU A 42 8.95 6.92 4.54
C LEU A 42 10.18 7.76 4.89
N ASP A 43 11.18 7.16 5.53
CA ASP A 43 12.42 7.82 5.88
C ASP A 43 13.34 7.91 4.65
N ALA A 44 13.38 9.08 4.02
CA ALA A 44 14.14 9.34 2.80
C ALA A 44 15.67 9.28 3.01
N ALA A 45 16.14 9.31 4.26
CA ALA A 45 17.56 9.18 4.58
C ALA A 45 17.99 7.72 4.80
N ALA A 46 17.05 6.78 4.80
CA ALA A 46 17.31 5.37 5.06
C ALA A 46 17.60 4.58 3.78
N ASP A 47 18.35 3.49 3.93
CA ASP A 47 18.49 2.47 2.90
C ASP A 47 17.12 1.90 2.49
N PRO A 48 17.01 1.28 1.29
CA PRO A 48 15.82 0.55 0.90
C PRO A 48 15.34 -0.39 2.00
N LEU A 49 14.03 -0.37 2.27
CA LEU A 49 13.44 -1.17 3.35
C LEU A 49 13.71 -2.68 3.14
N LEU A 50 13.80 -3.12 1.89
CA LEU A 50 14.14 -4.50 1.55
C LEU A 50 15.62 -4.63 1.20
N PRO A 51 16.27 -5.74 1.60
CA PRO A 51 15.69 -6.94 2.24
C PRO A 51 15.52 -6.85 3.77
N GLY A 52 16.13 -5.88 4.45
CA GLY A 52 16.25 -5.85 5.92
C GLY A 52 14.91 -5.90 6.69
N GLY A 53 13.89 -5.20 6.20
CA GLY A 53 12.55 -5.12 6.81
C GLY A 53 11.65 -6.34 6.56
N PHE A 54 12.08 -7.32 5.77
CA PHE A 54 11.23 -8.47 5.42
C PHE A 54 10.78 -9.26 6.65
N ALA A 55 11.68 -9.47 7.63
CA ALA A 55 11.37 -10.24 8.84
C ALA A 55 10.24 -9.57 9.67
N VAL A 56 10.27 -8.25 9.78
CA VAL A 56 9.26 -7.46 10.51
C VAL A 56 7.92 -7.50 9.78
N ILE A 57 7.92 -7.31 8.46
CA ILE A 57 6.72 -7.40 7.62
C ILE A 57 6.09 -8.80 7.74
N ARG A 58 6.89 -9.85 7.64
CA ARG A 58 6.43 -11.23 7.76
C ARG A 58 5.84 -11.50 9.14
N ALA A 59 6.50 -11.06 10.22
CA ALA A 59 5.98 -11.22 11.56
C ALA A 59 4.62 -10.53 11.74
N ALA A 60 4.47 -9.30 11.27
CA ALA A 60 3.19 -8.59 11.30
C ALA A 60 2.07 -9.33 10.55
N LEU A 61 2.37 -9.90 9.38
CA LEU A 61 1.39 -10.67 8.60
C LEU A 61 0.99 -11.98 9.27
N LEU A 62 1.87 -12.61 10.06
CA LEU A 62 1.54 -13.83 10.81
C LEU A 62 0.48 -13.61 11.91
N HIS A 63 0.27 -12.37 12.35
CA HIS A 63 -0.84 -11.99 13.22
C HIS A 63 -2.19 -11.90 12.49
N LYS A 64 -2.21 -12.11 11.17
CA LYS A 64 -3.38 -12.10 10.29
C LYS A 64 -4.26 -10.85 10.46
N PRO A 65 -3.68 -9.65 10.30
CA PRO A 65 -4.46 -8.43 10.44
C PRO A 65 -5.55 -8.35 9.38
N ALA A 66 -6.67 -7.68 9.69
CA ALA A 66 -7.72 -7.44 8.70
C ALA A 66 -7.22 -6.52 7.57
N TRP A 67 -6.26 -5.63 7.87
CA TRP A 67 -5.60 -4.78 6.90
C TRP A 67 -4.11 -4.57 7.22
N PHE A 68 -3.28 -4.47 6.19
CA PHE A 68 -1.85 -4.24 6.31
C PHE A 68 -1.42 -3.20 5.28
N THR A 69 -0.96 -2.03 5.73
CA THR A 69 -0.58 -0.92 4.85
C THR A 69 0.89 -0.60 5.03
N VAL A 70 1.66 -0.64 3.94
CA VAL A 70 3.02 -0.09 3.93
C VAL A 70 2.98 1.29 3.29
N ALA A 71 3.56 2.28 3.95
CA ALA A 71 3.72 3.62 3.41
C ALA A 71 5.16 3.79 2.91
N CYS A 72 5.33 4.27 1.68
CA CYS A 72 6.62 4.64 1.14
C CYS A 72 6.58 5.96 0.36
N ARG A 73 7.74 6.52 0.06
CA ARG A 73 7.84 7.65 -0.85
C ARG A 73 7.60 7.21 -2.28
N ALA A 74 7.03 8.12 -3.06
CA ALA A 74 6.95 7.98 -4.50
C ALA A 74 8.23 8.57 -5.12
N GLY A 75 8.80 7.85 -6.10
CA GLY A 75 9.91 8.35 -6.91
C GLY A 75 11.31 8.18 -6.31
N ASP A 76 11.45 7.49 -5.17
CA ASP A 76 12.74 7.03 -4.65
C ASP A 76 12.80 5.50 -4.52
N ASP A 77 13.99 5.00 -4.17
CA ASP A 77 14.27 3.57 -4.06
C ASP A 77 13.94 2.99 -2.67
N THR A 78 13.44 3.79 -1.72
CA THR A 78 13.16 3.34 -0.34
C THR A 78 12.10 2.21 -0.31
N GLY A 79 11.16 2.28 -1.26
CA GLY A 79 10.09 1.29 -1.45
C GLY A 79 10.39 0.21 -2.49
N ALA A 80 11.63 0.10 -2.97
CA ALA A 80 12.00 -0.88 -4.00
C ALA A 80 11.62 -2.31 -3.57
N GLY A 81 10.94 -3.03 -4.46
CA GLY A 81 10.50 -4.42 -4.23
C GLY A 81 9.24 -4.58 -3.37
N LEU A 82 8.75 -3.54 -2.69
CA LEU A 82 7.55 -3.64 -1.83
C LEU A 82 6.30 -4.04 -2.62
N ALA A 83 6.12 -3.53 -3.83
CA ALA A 83 4.98 -3.91 -4.67
C ALA A 83 4.96 -5.42 -4.98
N GLY A 84 6.13 -6.01 -5.24
CA GLY A 84 6.27 -7.45 -5.47
C GLY A 84 6.00 -8.25 -4.21
N LEU A 85 6.58 -7.83 -3.08
CA LEU A 85 6.35 -8.45 -1.77
C LEU A 85 4.87 -8.45 -1.39
N LEU A 86 4.20 -7.31 -1.50
CA LEU A 86 2.80 -7.17 -1.12
C LEU A 86 1.86 -7.95 -2.05
N ARG A 87 2.22 -8.13 -3.33
CA ARG A 87 1.51 -9.03 -4.24
C ARG A 87 1.60 -10.49 -3.79
N SER A 88 2.76 -10.92 -3.29
CA SER A 88 2.93 -12.25 -2.70
C SER A 88 2.14 -12.38 -1.40
N ALA A 89 2.21 -11.38 -0.52
CA ALA A 89 1.46 -11.35 0.73
C ALA A 89 -0.05 -11.45 0.50
N ALA A 90 -0.60 -10.73 -0.49
CA ALA A 90 -2.03 -10.82 -0.82
C ALA A 90 -2.47 -12.21 -1.30
N ARG A 91 -1.55 -13.03 -1.83
CA ARG A 91 -1.82 -14.43 -2.23
C ARG A 91 -1.69 -15.39 -1.05
N GLU A 92 -0.74 -15.14 -0.15
CA GLU A 92 -0.46 -15.97 1.02
C GLU A 92 -1.46 -15.73 2.16
N TYR A 93 -1.95 -14.50 2.30
CA TYR A 93 -2.89 -14.06 3.33
C TYR A 93 -4.14 -13.43 2.68
N PRO A 94 -5.00 -14.21 2.02
CA PRO A 94 -6.16 -13.70 1.28
C PRO A 94 -7.20 -12.99 2.16
N GLU A 95 -7.21 -13.25 3.46
CA GLU A 95 -8.05 -12.58 4.45
C GLU A 95 -7.56 -11.16 4.81
N THR A 96 -6.28 -10.88 4.57
CA THR A 96 -5.65 -9.59 4.91
C THR A 96 -5.73 -8.63 3.73
N ARG A 97 -6.29 -7.44 3.93
CA ARG A 97 -6.28 -6.36 2.94
C ARG A 97 -4.91 -5.69 2.90
N VAL A 98 -4.05 -6.14 2.01
CA VAL A 98 -2.69 -5.59 1.83
C VAL A 98 -2.72 -4.35 0.92
N ARG A 99 -2.04 -3.27 1.33
CA ARG A 99 -1.99 -1.98 0.62
C ARG A 99 -0.58 -1.39 0.60
N LEU A 100 -0.27 -0.68 -0.49
CA LEU A 100 0.93 0.15 -0.63
C LEU A 100 0.52 1.59 -0.86
N ALA A 101 0.76 2.46 0.12
CA ALA A 101 0.51 3.90 0.02
C ALA A 101 1.80 4.60 -0.41
N ARG A 102 1.77 5.33 -1.54
CA ARG A 102 2.92 6.06 -2.08
C ARG A 102 2.69 7.56 -1.96
N PHE A 103 3.63 8.27 -1.34
CA PHE A 103 3.52 9.70 -1.08
C PHE A 103 4.54 10.50 -1.91
N ALA A 104 4.05 11.39 -2.78
CA ALA A 104 4.86 12.24 -3.63
C ALA A 104 5.04 13.65 -3.03
N GLY A 105 6.28 14.15 -3.01
CA GLY A 105 6.63 15.57 -2.85
C GLY A 105 6.35 16.24 -1.50
N VAL A 106 5.46 15.70 -0.66
CA VAL A 106 5.11 16.23 0.66
C VAL A 106 5.33 15.16 1.72
N GLU A 107 5.86 15.57 2.87
CA GLU A 107 5.89 14.73 4.07
C GLU A 107 4.48 14.24 4.40
N PRO A 108 4.22 12.92 4.43
CA PRO A 108 2.89 12.43 4.79
C PRO A 108 2.57 12.81 6.24
N ASP A 109 1.35 13.31 6.45
CA ASP A 109 0.81 13.55 7.77
C ASP A 109 -0.07 12.36 8.24
N ALA A 110 -0.37 12.33 9.54
CA ALA A 110 -1.22 11.29 10.11
C ALA A 110 -2.62 11.27 9.46
N ALA A 111 -3.16 12.42 9.08
CA ALA A 111 -4.48 12.51 8.44
C ALA A 111 -4.51 11.86 7.05
N ALA A 112 -3.41 11.91 6.29
CA ALA A 112 -3.26 11.23 5.02
C ALA A 112 -3.21 9.71 5.19
N LEU A 113 -2.47 9.22 6.19
CA LEU A 113 -2.42 7.79 6.51
C LEU A 113 -3.78 7.26 6.99
N LEU A 114 -4.50 8.02 7.83
CA LEU A 114 -5.83 7.64 8.29
C LEU A 114 -6.85 7.58 7.14
N ARG A 115 -6.71 8.44 6.11
CA ARG A 115 -7.55 8.37 4.91
C ARG A 115 -7.37 7.06 4.13
N GLU A 116 -6.20 6.43 4.20
CA GLU A 116 -5.97 5.11 3.59
C GLU A 116 -6.75 3.98 4.28
N LEU A 117 -7.18 4.18 5.54
CA LEU A 117 -8.09 3.26 6.26
C LEU A 117 -9.55 3.45 5.91
N ALA A 118 -9.93 4.62 5.39
CA ALA A 118 -11.30 4.84 4.96
C ALA A 118 -11.69 3.76 3.94
N PRO A 119 -12.96 3.34 3.86
CA PRO A 119 -13.40 2.33 2.91
C PRO A 119 -13.20 2.82 1.47
N VAL A 120 -11.99 2.63 0.95
CA VAL A 120 -11.68 2.69 -0.46
C VAL A 120 -12.43 1.52 -1.07
N LYS A 121 -13.41 1.79 -1.94
CA LYS A 121 -13.93 0.78 -2.87
C LYS A 121 -12.72 0.25 -3.64
N CYS A 122 -12.23 -0.93 -3.26
CA CYS A 122 -11.27 -1.66 -4.08
C CYS A 122 -12.00 -2.05 -5.36
N VAL A 123 -11.81 -1.27 -6.43
CA VAL A 123 -12.14 -1.73 -7.77
C VAL A 123 -10.98 -2.62 -8.19
N PHE A 124 -11.18 -3.93 -8.07
CA PHE A 124 -10.41 -4.87 -8.86
C PHE A 124 -11.09 -4.88 -10.23
N ASP A 125 -10.39 -4.43 -11.27
CA ASP A 125 -10.83 -4.75 -12.63
C ASP A 125 -10.75 -6.28 -12.76
N ALA A 126 -11.92 -6.91 -12.78
CA ALA A 126 -12.01 -8.24 -13.37
C ALA A 126 -11.68 -8.06 -14.85
N PRO A 127 -10.85 -8.93 -15.47
CA PRO A 127 -10.71 -8.91 -16.91
C PRO A 127 -12.11 -9.07 -17.52
N GLY A 128 -12.56 -8.08 -18.29
CA GLY A 128 -13.87 -8.08 -18.93
C GLY A 128 -14.04 -9.30 -19.85
N PRO A 129 -15.28 -9.77 -20.08
CA PRO A 129 -15.54 -10.89 -20.97
C PRO A 129 -15.45 -10.43 -22.44
N GLU A 130 -14.23 -10.29 -22.96
CA GLU A 130 -13.97 -10.35 -24.40
C GLU A 130 -13.44 -11.75 -24.68
N GLY A 131 -13.98 -12.58 -25.56
CA GLY A 131 -14.99 -12.47 -26.60
C GLY A 131 -14.88 -13.81 -27.33
N ALA A 132 -15.99 -14.47 -27.58
CA ALA A 132 -16.00 -15.71 -28.35
C ALA A 132 -15.34 -15.45 -29.73
N GLY A 133 -14.39 -16.32 -30.09
CA GLY A 133 -13.62 -16.21 -31.34
C GLY A 133 -14.48 -16.35 -32.61
N PRO A 134 -13.82 -16.33 -33.77
CA PRO A 134 -13.67 -17.60 -34.46
C PRO A 134 -12.21 -17.86 -34.92
N PRO A 135 -11.88 -19.10 -35.33
CA PRO A 135 -10.49 -19.58 -35.36
C PRO A 135 -9.79 -19.45 -36.73
N SER A 136 -8.45 -19.52 -36.66
CA SER A 136 -7.51 -20.12 -37.64
C SER A 136 -6.91 -19.20 -38.73
N PRO A 137 -5.76 -19.56 -39.37
CA PRO A 137 -4.49 -20.09 -38.84
C PRO A 137 -3.26 -19.28 -39.34
N ALA A 138 -2.08 -19.68 -38.84
CA ALA A 138 -0.75 -19.60 -39.47
C ALA A 138 0.27 -18.59 -38.88
N GLN A 139 1.30 -19.21 -38.28
CA GLN A 139 2.73 -18.90 -38.36
C GLN A 139 3.33 -17.77 -37.49
N GLY A 140 4.13 -18.22 -36.51
CA GLY A 140 5.50 -17.72 -36.37
C GLY A 140 5.79 -16.78 -35.20
N THR A 141 6.45 -17.35 -34.18
CA THR A 141 7.42 -16.69 -33.28
C THR A 141 6.84 -15.92 -32.07
N ALA A 142 6.95 -16.53 -30.88
CA ALA A 142 6.78 -15.89 -29.57
C ALA A 142 8.13 -15.30 -29.05
N PRO A 143 8.15 -14.52 -27.95
CA PRO A 143 7.16 -13.60 -27.43
C PRO A 143 7.74 -12.17 -27.29
N ARG A 144 6.98 -11.14 -27.68
CA ARG A 144 7.17 -9.80 -27.09
C ARG A 144 6.28 -9.71 -25.87
N THR A 145 6.91 -9.60 -24.70
CA THR A 145 6.29 -9.09 -23.47
C THR A 145 5.70 -7.71 -23.76
N GLU A 146 4.41 -7.66 -24.02
CA GLU A 146 3.65 -6.42 -23.92
C GLU A 146 3.51 -6.11 -22.42
N TYR A 147 4.24 -5.08 -22.00
CA TYR A 147 4.12 -4.45 -20.70
C TYR A 147 2.69 -3.95 -20.54
N GLY A 148 1.87 -4.70 -19.81
CA GLY A 148 0.58 -4.23 -19.33
C GLY A 148 0.78 -2.99 -18.46
N ALA A 149 0.11 -1.91 -18.84
CA ALA A 149 0.12 -0.64 -18.14
C ALA A 149 -0.22 -0.82 -16.65
N GLU A 150 0.67 -0.36 -15.77
CA GLU A 150 0.42 -0.30 -14.34
C GLU A 150 -0.59 0.82 -14.04
N PRO A 151 -1.62 0.62 -13.19
CA PRO A 151 -2.36 1.73 -12.64
C PRO A 151 -1.52 2.41 -11.56
N VAL A 152 -0.81 3.46 -11.93
CA VAL A 152 -0.30 4.47 -10.98
C VAL A 152 -1.48 5.35 -10.61
N ILE A 153 -1.98 5.24 -9.38
CA ILE A 153 -2.91 6.24 -8.83
C ILE A 153 -2.06 7.48 -8.54
N ASP A 154 -2.03 8.40 -9.50
CA ASP A 154 -1.44 9.73 -9.39
C ASP A 154 -2.46 10.65 -8.68
N LEU A 155 -2.16 11.03 -7.44
CA LEU A 155 -2.88 12.07 -6.71
C LEU A 155 -2.14 13.40 -6.84
N THR A 156 -1.94 13.89 -8.07
CA THR A 156 -1.64 15.30 -8.28
C THR A 156 -2.92 16.12 -8.03
N PRO A 157 -2.86 17.24 -7.27
CA PRO A 157 -3.97 18.16 -7.20
C PRO A 157 -4.05 18.87 -8.56
N THR A 158 -4.85 18.34 -9.49
CA THR A 158 -5.14 19.04 -10.74
C THR A 158 -6.02 20.24 -10.40
N GLY A 159 -5.35 21.36 -10.13
CA GLY A 159 -6.00 22.65 -10.03
C GLY A 159 -6.71 22.98 -11.33
N ARG A 160 -8.03 23.04 -11.28
CA ARG A 160 -8.88 24.04 -11.96
C ARG A 160 -10.16 24.21 -11.12
N ARG A 161 -10.11 25.12 -10.14
CA ARG A 161 -11.33 25.77 -9.65
C ARG A 161 -11.88 26.59 -10.81
N ALA A 162 -13.09 26.27 -11.27
CA ALA A 162 -13.89 27.20 -12.05
C ALA A 162 -14.24 28.42 -11.16
N PRO A 163 -14.24 29.65 -11.68
CA PRO A 163 -14.73 30.79 -10.92
C PRO A 163 -16.26 30.67 -10.75
N LEU A 164 -16.72 30.78 -9.51
CA LEU A 164 -18.14 30.97 -9.20
C LEU A 164 -18.59 32.36 -9.70
N PRO A 165 -19.78 32.49 -10.30
CA PRO A 165 -20.33 33.80 -10.62
C PRO A 165 -20.77 34.49 -9.32
N ILE A 166 -20.32 35.73 -9.12
CA ILE A 166 -20.79 36.61 -8.06
C ILE A 166 -22.06 37.31 -8.59
N PRO A 167 -23.17 37.37 -7.83
CA PRO A 167 -24.35 38.17 -8.18
C PRO A 167 -24.11 39.68 -8.04
#